data_AF-A0A7X7LBT4-F1
#
_entry.id   AF-A0A7X7LBT4-F1
#
_cell.length_a   1.000
_cell.length_b   1.000
_cell.length_c   1.000
_cell.angle_alpha   90.00
_cell.angle_beta   90.00
_cell.angle_gamma   90.00
#
_symmetry.space_group_name_H-M   'P 1'
#
loop_
_entity.id
_entity.type
_entity.pdbx_description
1 polymer ?
#
loop_
_entity_poly.entity_id
_entity_poly.type
_entity_poly.pdbx_seq_one_letter_code
_entity_poly.pdbx_strand_id
1 'polypeptide(L)'
;MKTLNLFAAALLVAGAAAAATVEWSFPTDLSAGYYLKADGKGGCAFWGVKTNGSYRVIWLDRKGEVIYDQTVPQPIFGFTLGTRGLLYSYPSAPTYTAVLVDKNGAETPVFSPGEHTLTAFTTIFASEVMDKKGFFVFRIPTAPPQAITVVRYSYK
;
A
#
# COMPACT_ATOMS: atom_id res chain seq x y z
N MET A 1 -44.47 -33.42 -41.20
CA MET A 1 -43.36 -33.65 -40.25
C MET A 1 -42.69 -32.32 -39.97
N LYS A 2 -42.62 -31.93 -38.70
CA LYS A 2 -42.07 -30.67 -38.18
C LYS A 2 -40.54 -30.78 -38.09
N THR A 3 -39.80 -29.88 -38.70
CA THR A 3 -38.43 -29.57 -38.29
C THR A 3 -38.45 -28.22 -37.58
N LEU A 4 -38.33 -28.30 -36.26
CA LEU A 4 -38.39 -27.17 -35.35
C LEU A 4 -37.19 -26.23 -35.56
N ASN A 5 -37.52 -24.94 -35.67
CA ASN A 5 -36.62 -23.82 -35.36
C ASN A 5 -36.26 -23.85 -33.86
N LEU A 6 -35.06 -24.33 -33.52
CA LEU A 6 -34.30 -24.04 -32.29
C LEU A 6 -32.85 -23.86 -32.78
N PHE A 7 -32.13 -22.78 -32.53
CA PHE A 7 -31.96 -22.08 -31.27
C PHE A 7 -31.98 -20.57 -31.48
N ALA A 8 -32.92 -19.92 -30.79
CA ALA A 8 -32.85 -18.53 -30.43
C ALA A 8 -31.54 -18.24 -29.69
N ALA A 9 -30.95 -17.10 -30.02
CA ALA A 9 -30.06 -16.31 -29.19
C ALA A 9 -29.14 -17.13 -28.26
N ALA A 10 -27.94 -17.44 -28.74
CA ALA A 10 -26.78 -17.40 -27.87
C ALA A 10 -26.73 -15.96 -27.33
N LEU A 11 -27.43 -15.78 -26.20
CA LEU A 11 -27.43 -14.57 -25.41
C LEU A 11 -25.96 -14.28 -25.17
N LEU A 12 -25.47 -13.19 -25.78
CA LEU A 12 -24.24 -12.54 -25.40
C LEU A 12 -24.34 -12.20 -23.92
N VAL A 13 -24.03 -13.16 -23.05
CA VAL A 13 -23.52 -12.86 -21.72
C VAL A 13 -22.05 -12.50 -21.93
N ALA A 14 -21.84 -11.41 -22.67
CA ALA A 14 -20.74 -10.53 -22.37
C ALA A 14 -21.05 -10.01 -20.97
N GLY A 15 -20.67 -10.78 -19.95
CA GLY A 15 -20.68 -10.30 -18.59
C GLY A 15 -19.85 -9.04 -18.61
N ALA A 16 -20.52 -7.89 -18.52
CA ALA A 16 -19.84 -6.63 -18.28
C ALA A 16 -19.05 -6.88 -17.01
N ALA A 17 -17.73 -7.09 -17.13
CA ALA A 17 -16.84 -7.18 -16.01
C ALA A 17 -17.10 -5.92 -15.21
N ALA A 18 -17.82 -6.10 -14.10
CA ALA A 18 -18.44 -4.98 -13.45
C ALA A 18 -17.28 -4.12 -12.94
N ALA A 19 -17.16 -2.89 -13.45
CA ALA A 19 -15.98 -2.07 -13.20
C ALA A 19 -15.71 -1.93 -11.69
N ALA A 20 -14.44 -2.03 -11.28
CA ALA A 20 -14.06 -1.93 -9.88
C ALA A 20 -14.60 -0.62 -9.26
N THR A 21 -15.12 -0.70 -8.05
CA THR A 21 -15.70 0.45 -7.33
C THR A 21 -14.75 0.96 -6.27
N VAL A 22 -14.70 2.28 -6.09
CA VAL A 22 -13.96 2.88 -4.98
C VAL A 22 -14.64 2.49 -3.67
N GLU A 23 -13.89 1.88 -2.76
CA GLU A 23 -14.34 1.50 -1.42
C GLU A 23 -14.04 2.62 -0.42
N TRP A 24 -12.82 3.14 -0.47
CA TRP A 24 -12.39 4.30 0.30
C TRP A 24 -11.21 5.02 -0.36
N SER A 25 -10.95 6.25 0.09
CA SER A 25 -9.83 7.06 -0.34
C SER A 25 -9.23 7.83 0.84
N PHE A 26 -7.91 7.93 0.88
CA PHE A 26 -7.16 8.65 1.89
C PHE A 26 -6.30 9.74 1.24
N PRO A 27 -6.56 11.03 1.51
CA PRO A 27 -5.74 12.11 0.99
C PRO A 27 -4.37 12.13 1.69
N THR A 28 -3.30 12.37 0.94
CA THR A 28 -1.94 12.49 1.47
C THR A 28 -1.34 13.85 1.14
N ASP A 29 -0.25 14.20 1.83
CA ASP A 29 0.61 15.35 1.51
C ASP A 29 1.88 14.92 0.76
N LEU A 30 1.87 13.71 0.18
CA LEU A 30 3.00 13.17 -0.58
C LEU A 30 3.08 13.81 -1.96
N SER A 31 4.28 14.23 -2.35
CA SER A 31 4.60 14.64 -3.72
C SER A 31 4.94 13.44 -4.61
N ALA A 32 5.45 12.34 -4.03
CA ALA A 32 5.59 11.04 -4.70
C ALA A 32 5.37 9.89 -3.71
N GLY A 33 4.63 8.87 -4.13
CA GLY A 33 4.50 7.59 -3.43
C GLY A 33 5.35 6.53 -4.12
N TYR A 34 6.14 5.75 -3.36
CA TYR A 34 7.11 4.82 -3.93
C TYR A 34 6.68 3.35 -3.78
N TYR A 35 6.19 2.97 -2.60
CA TYR A 35 5.81 1.60 -2.31
C TYR A 35 4.46 1.55 -1.63
N LEU A 36 3.70 0.53 -2.00
CA LEU A 36 2.40 0.22 -1.42
C LEU A 36 2.29 -1.29 -1.27
N LYS A 37 1.85 -1.72 -0.09
CA LYS A 37 1.63 -3.12 0.22
C LYS A 37 0.30 -3.31 0.95
N ALA A 38 -0.55 -4.17 0.41
CA ALA A 38 -1.80 -4.61 1.01
C ALA A 38 -1.52 -5.39 2.31
N ASP A 39 -2.41 -5.24 3.30
CA ASP A 39 -2.34 -5.97 4.57
C ASP A 39 -3.08 -7.31 4.54
N GLY A 40 -3.72 -7.64 3.41
CA GLY A 40 -4.55 -8.83 3.21
C GLY A 40 -5.92 -8.80 3.88
N LYS A 41 -6.25 -7.74 4.61
CA LYS A 41 -7.49 -7.53 5.37
C LYS A 41 -8.31 -6.33 4.87
N GLY A 42 -7.85 -5.66 3.82
CA GLY A 42 -8.51 -4.52 3.17
C GLY A 42 -7.83 -3.18 3.45
N GLY A 43 -6.79 -3.16 4.28
CA GLY A 43 -5.91 -2.02 4.51
C GLY A 43 -4.62 -2.09 3.70
N CYS A 44 -3.78 -1.07 3.80
CA CYS A 44 -2.48 -1.05 3.16
C CYS A 44 -1.47 -0.19 3.92
N ALA A 45 -0.19 -0.53 3.80
CA ALA A 45 0.89 0.33 4.20
C ALA A 45 1.63 0.87 2.98
N PHE A 46 2.11 2.09 3.07
CA PHE A 46 2.86 2.73 2.01
C PHE A 46 3.86 3.75 2.55
N TRP A 47 4.80 4.17 1.69
CA TRP A 47 5.66 5.30 1.99
C TRP A 47 5.91 6.17 0.76
N GLY A 48 6.27 7.42 1.04
CA GLY A 48 6.56 8.41 0.02
C GLY A 48 7.42 9.55 0.52
N VAL A 49 7.65 10.51 -0.35
CA VAL A 49 8.29 11.79 -0.04
C VAL A 49 7.26 12.91 -0.04
N LYS A 50 7.37 13.80 0.92
CA LYS A 50 6.56 15.02 1.05
C LYS A 50 7.15 16.13 0.19
N THR A 51 6.38 17.17 -0.08
CA THR A 51 6.83 18.34 -0.84
C THR A 51 8.07 19.02 -0.23
N ASN A 52 8.25 18.94 1.10
CA ASN A 52 9.41 19.50 1.80
C ASN A 52 10.64 18.55 1.84
N GLY A 53 10.61 17.43 1.10
CA GLY A 53 11.70 16.46 1.03
C GLY A 53 11.76 15.45 2.19
N SER A 54 10.92 15.60 3.22
CA SER A 54 10.83 14.58 4.29
C SER A 54 10.13 13.31 3.81
N TYR A 55 10.46 12.18 4.40
CA TYR A 55 9.88 10.89 4.06
C TYR A 55 8.77 10.53 5.05
N ARG A 56 7.74 9.85 4.59
CA ARG A 56 6.59 9.50 5.43
C ARG A 56 6.17 8.05 5.19
N VAL A 57 5.92 7.33 6.27
CA VAL A 57 5.42 5.96 6.29
C VAL A 57 4.02 5.97 6.87
N ILE A 58 3.06 5.36 6.18
CA ILE A 58 1.64 5.32 6.59
C ILE A 58 1.14 3.89 6.52
N TRP A 59 0.33 3.49 7.48
CA TRP A 59 -0.47 2.27 7.46
C TRP A 59 -1.93 2.62 7.73
N LEU A 60 -2.79 2.23 6.80
CA LEU A 60 -4.23 2.39 6.86
C LEU A 60 -4.91 1.05 7.11
N ASP A 61 -6.01 1.09 7.86
CA ASP A 61 -6.89 -0.04 8.10
C ASP A 61 -7.84 -0.30 6.91
N ARG A 62 -8.75 -1.25 7.07
CA ARG A 62 -9.72 -1.64 6.04
C ARG A 62 -10.74 -0.55 5.66
N LYS A 63 -10.86 0.51 6.45
CA LYS A 63 -11.75 1.66 6.19
C LYS A 63 -10.97 2.87 5.65
N GLY A 64 -9.65 2.76 5.52
CA GLY A 64 -8.78 3.89 5.21
C GLY A 64 -8.48 4.77 6.43
N GLU A 65 -8.74 4.29 7.65
CA GLU A 65 -8.38 4.98 8.90
C GLU A 65 -6.90 4.72 9.23
N VAL A 66 -6.22 5.71 9.80
CA VAL A 66 -4.79 5.63 10.10
C VAL A 66 -4.55 4.69 11.29
N ILE A 67 -3.75 3.65 11.09
CA ILE A 67 -3.15 2.82 12.14
C ILE A 67 -1.80 3.41 12.56
N TYR A 68 -1.00 3.82 11.57
CA TYR A 68 0.34 4.34 11.78
C TYR A 68 0.65 5.43 10.76
N ASP A 69 1.33 6.47 11.21
CA ASP A 69 1.69 7.61 10.38
C ASP A 69 2.90 8.31 10.99
N GLN A 70 4.04 8.20 10.32
CA GLN A 70 5.28 8.74 10.83
C GLN A 70 6.11 9.41 9.75
N THR A 71 6.67 10.57 10.10
CA THR A 71 7.69 11.24 9.28
C THR A 71 9.07 10.76 9.73
N VAL A 72 9.89 10.35 8.77
CA VAL A 72 11.23 9.79 9.02
C VAL A 72 12.30 10.62 8.30
N PRO A 73 13.52 10.68 8.85
CA PRO A 73 14.55 11.61 8.38
C PRO A 73 15.27 11.15 7.10
N GLN A 74 15.07 9.91 6.67
CA GLN A 74 15.82 9.27 5.58
C GLN A 74 14.91 8.40 4.71
N PRO A 75 15.27 8.11 3.44
CA PRO A 75 14.52 7.22 2.58
C PRO A 75 14.37 5.82 3.18
N ILE A 76 13.30 5.14 2.81
CA ILE A 76 13.04 3.77 3.25
C ILE A 76 13.73 2.78 2.29
N PHE A 77 14.51 1.84 2.84
CA PHE A 77 15.23 0.80 2.10
C PHE A 77 14.73 -0.62 2.39
N GLY A 78 13.91 -0.80 3.40
CA GLY A 78 13.16 -2.03 3.64
C GLY A 78 11.72 -1.70 3.90
N PHE A 79 10.80 -2.39 3.23
CA PHE A 79 9.39 -2.15 3.42
C PHE A 79 8.61 -3.45 3.22
N THR A 80 8.07 -3.99 4.30
CA THR A 80 7.22 -5.17 4.24
C THR A 80 6.13 -5.13 5.29
N LEU A 81 5.01 -5.76 4.97
CA LEU A 81 3.83 -5.85 5.81
C LEU A 81 3.50 -7.34 5.89
N GLY A 82 3.58 -7.89 7.10
CA GLY A 82 3.35 -9.30 7.37
C GLY A 82 2.37 -9.51 8.50
N THR A 83 2.22 -10.76 8.94
CA THR A 83 1.29 -11.14 10.01
C THR A 83 1.58 -10.48 11.35
N ARG A 84 2.84 -10.12 11.61
CA ARG A 84 3.30 -9.44 12.83
C ARG A 84 3.14 -7.92 12.79
N GLY A 85 2.90 -7.34 11.62
CA GLY A 85 2.82 -5.90 11.43
C GLY A 85 3.72 -5.38 10.32
N LEU A 86 3.88 -4.05 10.29
CA LEU A 86 4.70 -3.33 9.33
C LEU A 86 6.15 -3.32 9.80
N LEU A 87 7.08 -3.78 8.96
CA LEU A 87 8.51 -3.61 9.16
C LEU A 87 9.04 -2.66 8.09
N TYR A 88 9.68 -1.57 8.53
CA TYR A 88 10.41 -0.70 7.62
C TYR A 88 11.80 -0.35 8.17
N SER A 89 12.71 0.01 7.28
CA SER A 89 14.07 0.42 7.65
C SER A 89 14.54 1.62 6.85
N TYR A 90 15.42 2.41 7.47
CA TYR A 90 16.03 3.59 6.86
C TYR A 90 17.49 3.75 7.32
N PRO A 91 18.34 4.44 6.54
CA PRO A 91 19.73 4.72 6.91
C PRO A 91 19.87 5.44 8.25
N SER A 92 20.78 4.97 9.09
CA SER A 92 21.18 5.62 10.34
C SER A 92 22.65 5.31 10.61
N ALA A 93 23.54 6.14 10.05
CA ALA A 93 24.98 5.91 10.00
C ALA A 93 25.55 5.62 11.42
N PRO A 94 26.41 4.58 11.58
CA PRO A 94 27.05 3.76 10.53
C PRO A 94 26.23 2.54 10.07
N THR A 95 24.96 2.45 10.46
CA THR A 95 24.10 1.27 10.29
C THR A 95 22.76 1.60 9.62
N TYR A 96 21.74 0.77 9.86
CA TYR A 96 20.35 0.99 9.50
C TYR A 96 19.50 0.90 10.76
N THR A 97 18.48 1.74 10.87
CA THR A 97 17.41 1.56 11.86
C THR A 97 16.30 0.74 11.22
N ALA A 98 15.78 -0.23 11.95
CA ALA A 98 14.58 -0.98 11.56
C ALA A 98 13.51 -0.85 12.63
N VAL A 99 12.29 -0.56 12.21
CA VAL A 99 11.13 -0.34 13.08
C VAL A 99 10.07 -1.36 12.72
N LEU A 100 9.64 -2.15 13.71
CA LEU A 100 8.45 -2.97 13.63
C LEU A 100 7.30 -2.20 14.25
N VAL A 101 6.22 -2.03 13.50
CA VAL A 101 4.98 -1.44 13.98
C VAL A 101 3.93 -2.54 14.10
N ASP A 102 3.36 -2.71 15.27
CA ASP A 102 2.31 -3.69 15.50
C ASP A 102 0.95 -3.22 14.93
N LYS A 103 -0.05 -4.11 14.98
CA LYS A 103 -1.41 -3.82 14.48
C LYS A 103 -2.16 -2.71 15.22
N ASN A 104 -1.64 -2.23 16.34
CA ASN A 104 -2.19 -1.11 17.11
C ASN A 104 -1.42 0.19 16.83
N GLY A 105 -0.45 0.17 15.92
CA GLY A 105 0.40 1.33 15.62
C GLY A 105 1.58 1.51 16.58
N ALA A 106 1.85 0.56 17.48
CA ALA A 106 2.94 0.68 18.43
C ALA A 106 4.30 0.32 17.78
N GLU A 107 5.26 1.22 17.88
CA GLU A 107 6.62 1.01 17.40
C GLU A 107 7.45 0.16 18.36
N THR A 108 8.21 -0.78 17.81
CA THR A 108 9.29 -1.50 18.48
C THR A 108 10.54 -1.40 17.60
N PRO A 109 11.59 -0.70 18.05
CA PRO A 109 12.88 -0.73 17.38
C PRO A 109 13.39 -2.17 17.33
N VAL A 110 13.64 -2.70 16.13
CA VAL A 110 14.19 -4.05 15.94
C VAL A 110 15.72 -4.02 16.01
N PHE A 111 16.32 -2.92 15.52
CA PHE A 111 17.75 -2.67 15.62
C PHE A 111 17.98 -1.22 16.02
N SER A 112 18.74 -1.02 17.10
CA SER A 112 19.24 0.28 17.55
C SER A 112 20.69 0.47 17.09
N PRO A 113 21.11 1.68 16.68
CA PRO A 113 22.51 1.95 16.35
C PRO A 113 23.44 1.56 17.51
N GLY A 114 24.44 0.71 17.25
CA GLY A 114 25.47 0.31 18.22
C GLY A 114 25.41 -1.14 18.71
N GLU A 115 24.26 -1.83 18.63
CA GLU A 115 24.11 -3.21 19.12
C GLU A 115 24.19 -4.27 18.01
N HIS A 116 23.79 -3.92 16.78
CA HIS A 116 23.71 -4.85 15.66
C HIS A 116 24.19 -4.20 14.36
N THR A 117 25.10 -4.87 13.64
CA THR A 117 25.58 -4.44 12.32
C THR A 117 24.93 -5.27 11.20
N LEU A 118 24.00 -4.65 10.47
CA LEU A 118 23.58 -5.13 9.16
C LEU A 118 24.45 -4.43 8.11
N THR A 119 25.57 -5.05 7.73
CA THR A 119 26.51 -4.54 6.71
C THR A 119 25.94 -4.63 5.29
N ALA A 120 24.93 -5.46 5.08
CA ALA A 120 24.17 -5.54 3.83
C ALA A 120 22.68 -5.66 4.14
N PHE A 121 21.90 -4.67 3.74
CA PHE A 121 20.44 -4.79 3.69
C PHE A 121 20.07 -5.26 2.28
N THR A 122 19.54 -6.47 2.13
CA THR A 122 18.84 -6.82 0.90
C THR A 122 17.59 -5.99 0.87
N THR A 123 17.46 -5.10 -0.11
CA THR A 123 16.29 -4.25 -0.29
C THR A 123 15.06 -5.14 -0.46
N ILE A 124 14.25 -5.27 0.60
CA ILE A 124 12.99 -6.01 0.53
C ILE A 124 11.94 -5.02 0.08
N PHE A 125 11.73 -5.01 -1.23
CA PHE A 125 10.62 -4.32 -1.85
C PHE A 125 9.70 -5.35 -2.48
N ALA A 126 8.60 -5.65 -1.79
CA ALA A 126 7.53 -6.49 -2.32
C ALA A 126 6.24 -5.68 -2.37
N SER A 127 6.16 -4.77 -3.34
CA SER A 127 4.90 -4.10 -3.65
C SER A 127 3.87 -5.17 -3.98
N GLU A 128 2.82 -5.23 -3.16
CA GLU A 128 1.71 -6.14 -3.33
C GLU A 128 0.47 -5.29 -3.22
N VAL A 129 0.06 -4.72 -4.35
CA VAL A 129 -1.00 -3.71 -4.38
C VAL A 129 -2.40 -4.32 -4.45
N MET A 130 -2.50 -5.66 -4.39
CA MET A 130 -3.75 -6.40 -4.54
C MET A 130 -3.95 -7.32 -3.34
N ASP A 131 -5.20 -7.56 -2.99
CA ASP A 131 -5.61 -8.66 -2.13
C ASP A 131 -6.80 -9.39 -2.77
N LYS A 132 -7.38 -10.36 -2.07
CA LYS A 132 -8.50 -11.17 -2.61
C LYS A 132 -9.76 -10.37 -2.93
N LYS A 133 -9.93 -9.18 -2.35
CA LYS A 133 -11.16 -8.36 -2.45
C LYS A 133 -10.99 -7.16 -3.38
N GLY A 134 -9.77 -6.84 -3.81
CA GLY A 134 -9.53 -5.62 -4.57
C GLY A 134 -8.06 -5.25 -4.68
N PHE A 135 -7.83 -3.98 -4.99
CA PHE A 135 -6.49 -3.42 -5.17
C PHE A 135 -6.41 -1.97 -4.73
N PHE A 136 -5.19 -1.49 -4.55
CA PHE A 136 -4.88 -0.15 -4.10
C PHE A 136 -4.05 0.58 -5.15
N VAL A 137 -4.21 1.89 -5.25
CA VAL A 137 -3.42 2.73 -6.14
C VAL A 137 -3.06 4.06 -5.48
N PHE A 138 -1.94 4.64 -5.88
CA PHE A 138 -1.71 6.07 -5.76
C PHE A 138 -2.41 6.77 -6.93
N ARG A 139 -3.47 7.52 -6.63
CA ARG A 139 -4.11 8.41 -7.60
C ARG A 139 -3.35 9.73 -7.59
N ILE A 140 -2.67 10.01 -8.70
CA ILE A 140 -1.95 11.26 -8.94
C ILE A 140 -2.94 12.29 -9.49
N PRO A 141 -3.02 13.51 -8.92
CA PRO A 141 -3.88 14.56 -9.45
C PRO A 141 -3.35 15.06 -10.81
N THR A 142 -4.25 15.33 -11.74
CA THR A 142 -3.93 15.82 -13.09
C THR A 142 -3.72 17.33 -13.17
N ALA A 143 -4.04 18.06 -12.09
CA ALA A 143 -3.83 19.49 -11.96
C ALA A 143 -3.43 19.82 -10.50
N PRO A 144 -2.60 20.87 -10.29
CA PRO A 144 -2.27 21.35 -8.95
C PRO A 144 -3.51 21.78 -8.14
N PRO A 145 -3.47 21.69 -6.79
CA PRO A 145 -2.34 21.23 -5.98
C PRO A 145 -2.13 19.70 -6.02
N GLN A 146 -0.86 19.29 -6.07
CA GLN A 146 -0.41 17.91 -6.29
C GLN A 146 -0.44 17.06 -5.00
N ALA A 147 -1.61 16.83 -4.43
CA ALA A 147 -1.75 15.88 -3.32
C ALA A 147 -2.10 14.48 -3.86
N ILE A 148 -1.21 13.51 -3.66
CA ILE A 148 -1.52 12.11 -3.98
C ILE A 148 -2.66 11.63 -3.08
N THR A 149 -3.61 10.89 -3.64
CA THR A 149 -4.63 10.17 -2.87
C THR A 149 -4.36 8.68 -2.94
N VAL A 150 -4.36 7.98 -1.81
CA VAL A 150 -4.36 6.50 -1.81
C VAL A 150 -5.80 6.04 -1.91
N VAL A 151 -6.09 5.16 -2.86
CA VAL A 151 -7.45 4.71 -3.15
C VAL A 151 -7.53 3.20 -3.12
N ARG A 152 -8.53 2.68 -2.42
CA ARG A 152 -8.93 1.28 -2.46
C ARG A 152 -10.06 1.09 -3.47
N TYR A 153 -9.89 0.10 -4.35
CA TYR A 153 -10.91 -0.40 -5.26
C TYR A 153 -11.28 -1.83 -4.90
N SER A 154 -12.58 -2.15 -4.89
CA SER A 154 -13.09 -3.51 -4.75
C SER A 154 -13.36 -4.17 -6.12
N TYR A 155 -13.12 -5.47 -6.26
CA TYR A 155 -13.36 -6.21 -7.51
C TYR A 155 -14.85 -6.40 -7.88
N LYS A 156 -15.76 -6.09 -6.95
CA LYS A 156 -17.18 -6.50 -6.92
C LYS A 156 -17.39 -7.96 -6.57
#